data_AF-A0A956FEU1-F1
#
_entry.id   AF-A0A956FEU1-F1
#
_cell.length_a   1.000
_cell.length_b   1.000
_cell.length_c   1.000
_cell.angle_alpha   90.00
_cell.angle_beta   90.00
_cell.angle_gamma   90.00
#
_symmetry.space_group_name_H-M   'P 1'
#
loop_
_entity.id
_entity.type
_entity.pdbx_description
1 polymer ?
#
loop_
_entity_poly.entity_id
_entity_poly.type
_entity_poly.pdbx_seq_one_letter_code
_entity_poly.pdbx_strand_id
1 'polypeptide(L)'
;MAVALGPWLAGVLALAPEAEVEAEVEASPSGEPSSPAADAVELQWDAPAECGDAAVVRRGLAGFLGERTAVEAGAVVRAEARVEHDEAGYRLLLRTETPSGVTTRETTAQDCAVLVEATALIVAIAVDPSAVVGRSERVPPPPVVAEPEPEPEPAVEPTPAPGPSLVDAPAV
;
A
#
# COMPACT_ATOMS: atom_id res chain seq x y z
N MET A 1 -16.10 27.98 -25.31
CA MET A 1 -16.51 26.65 -24.81
C MET A 1 -17.60 26.90 -23.76
N ALA A 2 -18.86 26.63 -24.11
CA ALA A 2 -20.03 26.97 -23.30
C ALA A 2 -20.45 25.76 -22.46
N VAL A 3 -20.59 25.97 -21.14
CA VAL A 3 -21.02 24.97 -20.17
C VAL A 3 -22.54 25.02 -20.07
N ALA A 4 -23.22 23.92 -20.40
CA ALA A 4 -24.66 23.78 -20.24
C ALA A 4 -24.98 23.41 -18.78
N LEU A 5 -25.63 24.33 -18.07
CA LEU A 5 -26.22 24.11 -16.75
C LEU A 5 -27.66 23.62 -16.95
N GLY A 6 -27.93 22.34 -16.67
CA GLY A 6 -29.26 21.74 -16.74
C GLY A 6 -30.11 22.08 -15.49
N PRO A 7 -31.42 22.35 -15.65
CA PRO A 7 -32.32 22.67 -14.54
C PRO A 7 -32.86 21.38 -13.90
N TRP A 8 -32.52 21.14 -12.63
CA TRP A 8 -33.19 20.14 -11.80
C TRP A 8 -34.15 20.87 -10.86
N LEU A 9 -35.44 20.91 -11.22
CA LEU A 9 -36.53 21.32 -10.33
C LEU A 9 -37.60 20.24 -10.27
N ALA A 10 -37.99 19.97 -9.02
CA ALA A 10 -39.31 19.56 -8.55
C ALA A 10 -39.79 18.12 -8.86
N GLY A 11 -39.66 17.26 -7.85
CA GLY A 11 -40.41 16.00 -7.70
C GLY A 11 -41.05 15.96 -6.32
N VAL A 12 -42.37 16.11 -6.29
CA VAL A 12 -43.29 16.28 -5.15
C VAL A 12 -43.34 15.07 -4.19
N LEU A 13 -43.54 15.36 -2.90
CA LEU A 13 -43.90 14.43 -1.81
C LEU A 13 -45.05 13.48 -2.20
N ALA A 14 -44.88 12.18 -1.90
CA ALA A 14 -46.01 11.27 -1.70
C ALA A 14 -45.84 10.51 -0.36
N LEU A 15 -46.89 10.60 0.44
CA LEU A 15 -47.08 10.07 1.79
C LEU A 15 -47.56 8.60 1.73
N ALA A 16 -47.24 7.81 2.77
CA ALA A 16 -47.31 6.35 2.92
C ALA A 16 -48.70 5.66 2.71
N PRO A 17 -48.74 4.30 2.73
CA PRO A 17 -49.08 3.65 4.01
C PRO A 17 -48.23 2.42 4.40
N GLU A 18 -48.22 2.19 5.71
CA GLU A 18 -47.66 1.06 6.46
C GLU A 18 -48.35 -0.26 6.11
N ALA A 19 -47.57 -1.30 5.81
CA ALA A 19 -48.01 -2.70 5.82
C ALA A 19 -46.85 -3.59 6.27
N GLU A 20 -46.95 -4.02 7.52
CA GLU A 20 -46.18 -5.06 8.19
C GLU A 20 -46.35 -6.41 7.45
N VAL A 21 -45.27 -7.22 7.31
CA VAL A 21 -45.20 -8.68 7.65
C VAL A 21 -43.75 -9.19 7.38
N GLU A 22 -43.03 -9.37 8.48
CA GLU A 22 -42.18 -10.52 8.85
C GLU A 22 -41.58 -11.42 7.74
N ALA A 23 -40.28 -11.25 7.52
CA ALA A 23 -39.34 -12.34 7.28
C ALA A 23 -38.08 -12.05 8.10
N GLU A 24 -38.11 -12.47 9.36
CA GLU A 24 -36.94 -12.62 10.21
C GLU A 24 -35.96 -13.59 9.52
N VAL A 25 -34.96 -13.04 8.84
CA VAL A 25 -33.65 -13.65 8.82
C VAL A 25 -32.86 -12.83 9.83
N GLU A 26 -32.71 -13.38 11.04
CA GLU A 26 -31.72 -12.94 12.01
C GLU A 26 -30.32 -13.09 11.38
N ALA A 27 -29.94 -12.15 10.52
CA ALA A 27 -28.55 -11.76 10.40
C ALA A 27 -28.23 -11.07 11.72
N SER A 28 -27.86 -11.88 12.73
CA SER A 28 -27.01 -11.39 13.82
C SER A 28 -26.00 -10.45 13.15
N PRO A 29 -25.91 -9.16 13.52
CA PRO A 29 -24.68 -8.47 13.29
C PRO A 29 -23.70 -9.21 14.20
N SER A 30 -23.08 -10.26 13.65
CA SER A 30 -21.78 -10.71 14.09
C SER A 30 -20.95 -9.46 13.99
N GLY A 31 -20.93 -8.70 15.09
CA GLY A 31 -20.07 -7.55 15.28
C GLY A 31 -18.67 -8.12 15.27
N GLU A 32 -18.15 -8.35 14.06
CA GLU A 32 -16.73 -8.46 13.84
C GLU A 32 -16.13 -7.22 14.50
N PRO A 33 -15.15 -7.39 15.40
CA PRO A 33 -14.62 -6.28 16.16
C PRO A 33 -14.07 -5.24 15.17
N SER A 34 -14.81 -4.15 14.98
CA SER A 34 -14.34 -2.99 14.25
C SER A 34 -13.15 -2.47 15.04
N SER A 35 -11.96 -2.57 14.45
CA SER A 35 -10.77 -2.04 15.11
C SER A 35 -10.89 -0.52 15.14
N PRO A 36 -10.76 0.13 16.31
CA PRO A 36 -10.93 1.58 16.43
C PRO A 36 -9.97 2.38 15.52
N ALA A 37 -8.85 1.76 15.14
CA ALA A 37 -7.89 2.28 14.17
C ALA A 37 -8.47 2.39 12.75
N ALA A 38 -9.24 1.39 12.32
CA ALA A 38 -9.86 1.36 10.99
C ALA A 38 -11.08 2.30 10.91
N ASP A 39 -11.68 2.64 12.06
CA ASP A 39 -12.78 3.59 12.16
C ASP A 39 -12.30 5.05 12.02
N ALA A 40 -11.01 5.33 12.23
CA ALA A 40 -10.41 6.65 11.98
C ALA A 40 -10.24 6.97 10.47
N VAL A 41 -10.60 6.02 9.60
CA VAL A 41 -10.50 6.18 8.14
C VAL A 41 -11.88 6.16 7.49
N GLU A 42 -12.22 7.27 6.84
CA GLU A 42 -13.34 7.37 5.92
C GLU A 42 -12.89 6.87 4.54
N LEU A 43 -13.10 5.58 4.26
CA LEU A 43 -12.76 4.96 2.96
C LEU A 43 -13.99 4.90 2.05
N GLN A 44 -13.87 5.51 0.87
CA GLN A 44 -14.73 5.29 -0.28
C GLN A 44 -13.98 4.42 -1.31
N TRP A 45 -14.59 3.31 -1.71
CA TRP A 45 -14.01 2.32 -2.62
C TRP A 45 -14.97 2.07 -3.78
N ASP A 46 -14.53 2.40 -5.00
CA ASP A 46 -15.27 2.23 -6.25
C ASP A 46 -14.44 1.31 -7.15
N ALA A 47 -14.81 0.03 -7.24
CA ALA A 47 -14.04 -0.96 -7.95
C ALA A 47 -14.93 -2.04 -8.59
N PRO A 48 -14.42 -2.77 -9.62
CA PRO A 48 -15.09 -3.94 -10.15
C PRO A 48 -15.30 -5.01 -9.08
N ALA A 49 -16.30 -5.86 -9.26
CA ALA A 49 -16.65 -6.90 -8.28
C ALA A 49 -15.50 -7.87 -7.98
N GLU A 50 -14.61 -8.13 -8.95
CA GLU A 50 -13.42 -8.97 -8.78
C GLU A 50 -12.40 -8.43 -7.76
N CYS A 51 -12.43 -7.12 -7.49
CA CYS A 51 -11.56 -6.46 -6.51
C CYS A 51 -12.08 -6.55 -5.08
N GLY A 52 -13.31 -7.04 -4.90
CA GLY A 52 -14.02 -7.02 -3.63
C GLY A 52 -14.50 -5.62 -3.23
N ASP A 53 -14.98 -5.52 -2.01
CA ASP A 53 -15.60 -4.30 -1.45
C ASP A 53 -14.66 -3.52 -0.52
N ALA A 54 -15.16 -2.40 0.00
CA ALA A 54 -14.43 -1.58 0.97
C ALA A 54 -14.05 -2.36 2.24
N ALA A 55 -14.79 -3.41 2.62
CA ALA A 55 -14.50 -4.19 3.81
C ALA A 55 -13.21 -5.02 3.65
N VAL A 56 -12.92 -5.51 2.44
CA VAL A 56 -11.64 -6.17 2.14
C VAL A 56 -10.46 -5.23 2.40
N VAL A 57 -10.54 -4.00 1.90
CA VAL A 57 -9.49 -2.99 2.08
C VAL A 57 -9.35 -2.61 3.56
N ARG A 58 -10.47 -2.41 4.28
CA ARG A 58 -10.48 -2.09 5.72
C ARG A 58 -9.84 -3.20 6.56
N ARG A 59 -10.07 -4.48 6.23
CA ARG A 59 -9.37 -5.60 6.90
C ARG A 59 -7.87 -5.55 6.65
N GLY A 60 -7.44 -5.20 5.43
CA GLY A 60 -6.03 -4.95 5.12
C GLY A 60 -5.43 -3.82 5.97
N LEU A 61 -6.12 -2.68 6.07
CA LEU A 61 -5.72 -1.56 6.92
C LEU A 61 -5.55 -1.99 8.39
N ALA A 62 -6.55 -2.66 8.95
CA ALA A 62 -6.52 -3.13 10.33
C ALA A 62 -5.30 -4.02 10.60
N GLY A 63 -4.93 -4.85 9.61
CA GLY A 63 -3.69 -5.62 9.67
C GLY A 63 -2.46 -4.73 9.83
N PHE A 64 -2.31 -3.68 9.02
CA PHE A 64 -1.13 -2.80 9.05
C PHE A 64 -1.05 -1.95 10.32
N LEU A 65 -2.19 -1.42 10.74
CA LEU A 65 -2.30 -0.50 11.87
C LEU A 65 -2.23 -1.21 13.24
N GLY A 66 -2.66 -2.48 13.29
CA GLY A 66 -2.70 -3.25 14.53
C GLY A 66 -3.61 -2.62 15.60
N GLU A 67 -3.35 -2.95 16.87
CA GLU A 67 -4.13 -2.43 18.02
C GLU A 67 -3.60 -1.09 18.56
N ARG A 68 -2.41 -0.67 18.12
CA ARG A 68 -1.68 0.50 18.65
C ARG A 68 -1.45 1.54 17.57
N THR A 69 -2.53 2.11 17.05
CA THR A 69 -2.40 3.32 16.24
C THR A 69 -2.21 4.54 17.12
N ALA A 70 -1.18 5.32 16.80
CA ALA A 70 -0.99 6.66 17.34
C ALA A 70 -1.71 7.70 16.45
N VAL A 71 -2.94 7.40 15.99
CA VAL A 71 -3.76 8.46 15.37
C VAL A 71 -3.97 9.51 16.45
N GLU A 72 -3.50 10.73 16.21
CA GLU A 72 -3.79 11.84 17.12
C GLU A 72 -5.31 11.88 17.33
N ALA A 73 -5.75 11.83 18.59
CA ALA A 73 -7.15 11.62 18.92
C ALA A 73 -8.04 12.66 18.18
N GLY A 74 -8.79 12.18 17.17
CA GLY A 74 -9.69 13.00 16.36
C GLY A 74 -9.22 13.34 14.94
N ALA A 75 -8.01 12.97 14.52
CA ALA A 75 -7.57 13.14 13.13
C ALA A 75 -8.23 12.07 12.23
N VAL A 76 -9.15 12.49 11.37
CA VAL A 76 -9.81 11.62 10.38
C VAL A 76 -9.04 11.69 9.07
N VAL A 77 -8.67 10.52 8.53
CA VAL A 77 -8.11 10.39 7.18
C VAL A 77 -9.23 10.02 6.21
N ARG A 78 -9.38 10.78 5.13
CA ARG A 78 -10.30 10.42 4.03
C ARG A 78 -9.52 9.79 2.90
N ALA A 79 -9.99 8.65 2.40
CA ALA A 79 -9.41 7.95 1.27
C ALA A 79 -10.50 7.64 0.25
N GLU A 80 -10.30 8.10 -0.98
CA GLU A 80 -11.15 7.80 -2.13
C GLU A 80 -10.33 7.01 -3.13
N ALA A 81 -10.75 5.79 -3.40
CA ALA A 81 -10.09 4.90 -4.34
C ALA A 81 -11.05 4.51 -5.45
N ARG A 82 -10.61 4.70 -6.70
CA ARG A 82 -11.29 4.19 -7.89
C ARG A 82 -10.38 3.20 -8.61
N VAL A 83 -10.90 2.01 -8.87
CA VAL A 83 -10.24 1.00 -9.69
C VAL A 83 -10.99 0.86 -11.01
N GLU A 84 -10.25 0.89 -12.10
CA GLU A 84 -10.74 0.61 -13.44
C GLU A 84 -9.98 -0.59 -14.00
N HIS A 85 -10.66 -1.41 -14.81
CA HIS A 85 -10.07 -2.55 -15.52
C HIS A 85 -10.10 -2.24 -17.02
N ASP A 86 -8.94 -2.33 -17.67
CA ASP A 86 -8.77 -2.20 -19.11
C ASP A 86 -7.93 -3.35 -19.70
N GLU A 87 -7.62 -3.30 -20.99
CA GLU A 87 -6.86 -4.36 -21.69
C GLU A 87 -5.42 -4.53 -21.15
N ALA A 88 -4.86 -3.54 -20.45
CA ALA A 88 -3.52 -3.58 -19.86
C ALA A 88 -3.50 -4.07 -18.40
N GLY A 89 -4.68 -4.26 -17.80
CA GLY A 89 -4.85 -4.72 -16.43
C GLY A 89 -5.68 -3.75 -15.60
N TYR A 90 -5.37 -3.64 -14.30
CA TYR A 90 -6.08 -2.76 -13.39
C TYR A 90 -5.31 -1.47 -13.15
N ARG A 91 -6.03 -0.36 -13.07
CA ARG A 91 -5.53 0.97 -12.69
C ARG A 91 -6.30 1.49 -11.49
N LEU A 92 -5.56 1.84 -10.44
CA LEU A 92 -6.04 2.52 -9.24
C LEU A 92 -5.72 4.01 -9.32
N LEU A 93 -6.72 4.84 -9.07
CA LEU A 93 -6.54 6.24 -8.67
C LEU A 93 -6.93 6.40 -7.20
N LEU A 94 -5.98 6.79 -6.36
CA LEU A 94 -6.17 6.97 -4.92
C LEU A 94 -5.95 8.43 -4.55
N ARG A 95 -6.97 9.07 -3.99
CA ARG A 95 -6.89 10.37 -3.33
C ARG A 95 -6.93 10.17 -1.82
N THR A 96 -5.98 10.75 -1.11
CA THR A 96 -5.89 10.69 0.35
C THR A 96 -5.81 12.09 0.93
N GLU A 97 -6.67 12.40 1.89
CA GLU A 97 -6.74 13.67 2.58
C GLU A 97 -6.44 13.47 4.06
N THR A 98 -5.44 14.20 4.53
CA THR A 98 -4.91 14.16 5.90
C THR A 98 -4.87 15.59 6.46
N PRO A 99 -4.64 15.79 7.77
CA PRO A 99 -4.44 17.13 8.33
C PRO A 99 -3.28 17.90 7.69
N SER A 100 -2.30 17.19 7.12
CA SER A 100 -1.14 17.79 6.43
C SER A 100 -1.41 18.16 4.98
N GLY A 101 -2.53 17.71 4.39
CA GLY A 101 -2.91 18.03 3.02
C GLY A 101 -3.48 16.84 2.24
N VAL A 102 -3.63 17.06 0.93
CA VAL A 102 -4.20 16.11 -0.03
C VAL A 102 -3.11 15.57 -0.95
N THR A 103 -3.10 14.26 -1.16
CA THR A 103 -2.23 13.59 -2.12
C THR A 103 -3.05 12.73 -3.07
N THR A 104 -2.67 12.69 -4.35
CA THR A 104 -3.24 11.76 -5.34
C THR A 104 -2.13 10.86 -5.87
N ARG A 105 -2.42 9.57 -6.00
CA ARG A 105 -1.49 8.56 -6.54
C ARG A 105 -2.22 7.69 -7.56
N GLU A 106 -1.50 7.32 -8.60
CA GLU A 106 -1.93 6.33 -9.58
C GLU A 106 -1.05 5.08 -9.44
N THR A 107 -1.65 3.90 -9.57
CA THR A 107 -0.93 2.62 -9.50
C THR A 107 -1.58 1.62 -10.43
N THR A 108 -0.78 0.80 -11.11
CA THR A 108 -1.28 -0.25 -12.01
C THR A 108 -0.79 -1.62 -11.58
N ALA A 109 -1.60 -2.65 -11.83
CA ALA A 109 -1.23 -4.04 -11.58
C ALA A 109 -2.00 -4.99 -12.51
N GLN A 110 -1.45 -6.19 -12.72
CA GLN A 110 -2.14 -7.24 -13.47
C GLN A 110 -3.24 -7.93 -12.63
N ASP A 111 -3.08 -7.92 -11.31
CA ASP A 111 -4.00 -8.57 -10.37
C ASP A 111 -4.65 -7.53 -9.45
N CYS A 112 -5.98 -7.52 -9.37
CA CYS A 112 -6.65 -6.54 -8.52
C CYS A 112 -6.32 -6.72 -7.02
N ALA A 113 -6.04 -7.95 -6.58
CA ALA A 113 -5.61 -8.22 -5.22
C ALA A 113 -4.36 -7.40 -4.82
N VAL A 114 -3.45 -7.15 -5.77
CA VAL A 114 -2.25 -6.34 -5.54
C VAL A 114 -2.64 -4.86 -5.32
N LEU A 115 -3.61 -4.33 -6.06
CA LEU A 115 -4.09 -2.95 -5.85
C LEU A 115 -4.82 -2.79 -4.52
N VAL A 116 -5.59 -3.80 -4.10
CA VAL A 116 -6.27 -3.82 -2.80
C VAL A 116 -5.24 -3.76 -1.66
N GLU A 117 -4.20 -4.61 -1.72
CA GLU A 117 -3.12 -4.61 -0.72
C GLU A 117 -2.32 -3.30 -0.74
N ALA A 118 -1.96 -2.82 -1.93
CA ALA A 118 -1.23 -1.56 -2.09
C ALA A 118 -2.04 -0.36 -1.54
N THR A 119 -3.34 -0.31 -1.81
CA THR A 119 -4.23 0.71 -1.25
C THR A 119 -4.19 0.67 0.27
N ALA A 120 -4.34 -0.52 0.85
CA ALA A 120 -4.35 -0.68 2.29
C ALA A 120 -3.03 -0.20 2.94
N LEU A 121 -1.90 -0.53 2.33
CA LEU A 121 -0.59 -0.09 2.78
C LEU A 121 -0.42 1.43 2.64
N ILE A 122 -0.77 2.02 1.50
CA ILE A 122 -0.63 3.46 1.26
C ILE A 122 -1.46 4.26 2.26
N VAL A 123 -2.72 3.87 2.49
CA VAL A 123 -3.59 4.53 3.46
C VAL A 123 -3.07 4.33 4.88
N ALA A 124 -2.58 3.13 5.23
CA ALA A 124 -1.97 2.90 6.54
C ALA A 124 -0.76 3.81 6.80
N ILE A 125 0.11 4.03 5.81
CA ILE A 125 1.24 4.97 5.92
C ILE A 125 0.76 6.42 6.11
N ALA A 126 -0.34 6.80 5.45
CA ALA A 126 -0.92 8.14 5.60
C ALA A 126 -1.56 8.36 6.98
N VAL A 127 -2.04 7.28 7.62
CA VAL A 127 -2.60 7.30 8.98
C VAL A 127 -1.49 7.31 10.04
N ASP A 128 -0.57 6.34 9.96
CA ASP A 128 0.54 6.19 10.91
C ASP A 128 1.76 5.56 10.22
N PRO A 129 2.75 6.38 9.79
CA PRO A 129 3.95 5.86 9.14
C PRO A 129 4.81 5.00 10.08
N SER A 130 4.70 5.18 11.40
CA SER A 130 5.50 4.43 12.39
C SER A 130 4.96 3.02 12.59
N ALA A 131 3.64 2.83 12.49
CA ALA A 131 2.99 1.52 12.61
C ALA A 131 3.48 0.52 11.52
N VAL A 132 3.79 1.02 10.33
CA VAL A 132 4.23 0.18 9.20
C VAL A 132 5.69 -0.25 9.33
N VAL A 133 6.57 0.64 9.82
CA VAL A 133 8.01 0.34 9.97
C VAL A 133 8.26 -0.78 10.98
N GLY A 134 7.52 -0.80 12.09
CA GLY A 134 7.68 -1.82 13.14
C GLY A 134 7.28 -3.24 12.73
N ARG A 135 6.65 -3.43 11.57
CA ARG A 135 6.29 -4.76 11.05
C ARG A 135 7.47 -5.46 10.36
N SER A 136 8.32 -4.71 9.66
CA SER A 136 9.47 -5.26 8.94
C SER A 136 10.51 -5.89 9.87
N GLU A 137 10.59 -5.43 11.12
CA GLU A 137 11.57 -5.90 12.11
C GLU A 137 11.21 -7.26 12.73
N ARG A 138 10.03 -7.82 12.45
CA ARG A 138 9.62 -9.15 12.97
C ARG A 138 10.18 -10.33 12.20
N VAL A 139 10.92 -10.12 11.12
CA VAL A 139 11.70 -11.20 10.50
C VAL A 139 12.89 -11.46 11.43
N PRO A 140 12.95 -12.61 12.13
CA PRO A 140 14.13 -12.93 12.92
C PRO A 140 15.35 -12.88 11.99
N PRO A 141 16.47 -12.27 12.42
CA PRO A 141 17.66 -12.22 11.59
C PRO A 141 17.99 -13.65 11.14
N PRO A 142 18.35 -13.85 9.85
CA PRO A 142 18.76 -15.17 9.40
C PRO A 142 19.87 -15.67 10.34
N PRO A 143 19.88 -16.96 10.70
CA PRO A 143 20.98 -17.50 11.47
C PRO A 143 22.27 -17.14 10.74
N VAL A 144 23.18 -16.46 11.44
CA VAL A 144 24.50 -16.10 10.90
C VAL A 144 25.19 -17.44 10.61
N VAL A 145 25.11 -17.90 9.37
CA VAL A 145 25.94 -19.00 8.90
C VAL A 145 27.35 -18.44 8.92
N ALA A 146 28.20 -18.98 9.79
CA ALA A 146 29.59 -18.58 9.83
C ALA A 146 30.15 -18.70 8.41
N GLU A 147 30.67 -17.58 7.88
CA GLU A 147 31.36 -17.57 6.60
C GLU A 147 32.49 -18.62 6.67
N PRO A 148 32.61 -19.54 5.70
CA PRO A 148 33.70 -20.51 5.72
C PRO A 148 35.02 -19.74 5.74
N GLU A 149 35.91 -20.09 6.68
CA GLU A 149 37.24 -19.50 6.79
C GLU A 149 37.91 -19.45 5.40
N PRO A 150 38.49 -18.29 5.01
CA PRO A 150 39.11 -18.15 3.70
C PRO A 150 40.20 -19.21 3.54
N GLU A 151 40.13 -19.98 2.44
CA GLU A 151 41.18 -20.92 2.07
C GLU A 151 42.53 -20.17 1.99
N PRO A 152 43.62 -20.75 2.51
CA PRO A 152 44.92 -20.10 2.52
C PRO A 152 45.38 -19.78 1.09
N GLU A 153 45.69 -18.51 0.84
CA GLU A 153 46.18 -18.06 -0.46
C GLU A 153 47.46 -18.83 -0.86
N PRO A 154 47.56 -19.33 -2.10
CA PRO A 154 48.75 -19.99 -2.59
C PRO A 154 49.93 -19.02 -2.65
N ALA A 155 51.08 -19.47 -2.13
CA ALA A 155 52.31 -18.69 -2.07
C ALA A 155 52.74 -18.20 -3.46
N VAL A 156 52.94 -16.88 -3.59
CA VAL A 156 53.42 -16.22 -4.80
C VAL A 156 54.85 -16.68 -5.10
N GLU A 157 55.07 -17.28 -6.27
CA GLU A 157 56.40 -17.58 -6.78
C GLU A 157 57.19 -16.28 -7.07
N PRO A 158 58.48 -16.21 -6.72
CA PRO A 158 59.27 -14.99 -6.92
C PRO A 158 59.54 -14.72 -8.40
N THR A 159 59.17 -13.51 -8.85
CA THR A 159 59.47 -12.98 -10.17
C THR A 159 60.99 -12.92 -10.42
N PRO A 160 61.49 -13.40 -11.58
CA PRO A 160 62.92 -13.34 -11.91
C PRO A 160 63.41 -11.90 -12.11
N ALA A 161 64.64 -11.64 -11.66
CA ALA A 161 65.28 -10.33 -11.66
C ALA A 161 65.49 -9.75 -13.07
N PRO A 162 65.37 -8.42 -13.24
CA PRO A 162 65.62 -7.74 -14.51
C PRO A 162 67.10 -7.84 -14.92
N GLY A 163 67.33 -8.29 -16.16
CA GLY A 163 68.66 -8.36 -16.78
C GLY A 163 69.23 -6.97 -17.12
N PRO A 164 70.57 -6.86 -17.26
CA PRO A 164 71.26 -5.59 -17.42
C PRO A 164 70.98 -4.93 -18.79
N SER A 165 70.51 -3.69 -18.75
CA SER A 165 70.38 -2.81 -19.91
C SER A 165 71.76 -2.50 -20.49
N LEU A 166 71.95 -2.87 -21.76
CA LEU A 166 73.06 -2.39 -22.59
C LEU A 166 72.83 -0.90 -22.88
N VAL A 167 73.71 -0.08 -22.33
CA VAL A 167 73.86 1.35 -22.65
C VAL A 167 74.46 1.49 -24.05
N ASP A 168 73.68 2.07 -24.95
CA ASP A 168 74.06 2.46 -26.31
C ASP A 168 75.10 3.59 -26.28
N ALA A 169 76.23 3.40 -26.96
CA ALA A 169 77.31 4.38 -27.09
C ALA A 169 77.04 5.32 -28.28
N PRO A 170 77.28 6.64 -28.16
CA PRO A 170 77.06 7.57 -29.27
C PRO A 170 78.15 7.46 -30.34
N ALA A 171 77.73 7.53 -31.61
CA ALA A 171 78.60 7.65 -32.78
C ALA A 171 79.18 9.07 -32.93
N VAL A 172 80.42 9.15 -33.44
CA VAL A 172 81.10 10.38 -33.88
C VAL A 172 81.26 10.33 -35.39
#